data_AF-A0A7S1UM72-F1
#
_entry.id   AF-A0A7S1UM72-F1
#
_cell.length_a   1.000
_cell.length_b   1.000
_cell.length_c   1.000
_cell.angle_alpha   90.00
_cell.angle_beta   90.00
_cell.angle_gamma   90.00
#
_symmetry.space_group_name_H-M   'P 1'
#
loop_
_entity.id
_entity.type
_entity.pdbx_description
1 polymer ?
#
loop_
_entity_poly.entity_id
_entity_poly.type
_entity_poly.pdbx_seq_one_letter_code
_entity_poly.pdbx_strand_id
1 'polypeptide(L)'
;YGWPGNTTAAKRRLGDFQTRWAQDYHIYGWTWTRNIMIWYIDGVQVGTIERGVDVFPWRWPDEDMAFILQQATMESIEPDDPAMTTDFPNVLSIDYMALYEKI
;
A
#
# COMPACT_ATOMS: atom_id res chain seq x y z
N TYR A 1 -21.66 -10.03 2.96
CA TYR A 1 -20.52 -10.64 2.24
C TYR A 1 -20.12 -9.68 1.13
N GLY A 2 -19.05 -8.91 1.33
CA GLY A 2 -18.60 -7.87 0.41
C GLY A 2 -17.24 -8.23 -0.18
N TRP A 3 -17.07 -7.99 -1.47
CA TRP A 3 -15.77 -8.04 -2.16
C TRP A 3 -14.75 -7.18 -1.40
N PRO A 4 -13.47 -7.61 -1.26
CA PRO A 4 -12.43 -6.85 -0.57
C PRO A 4 -11.96 -5.61 -1.36
N GLY A 5 -12.71 -5.20 -2.38
CA GLY A 5 -12.45 -4.04 -3.23
C GLY A 5 -13.08 -2.73 -2.74
N ASN A 6 -13.46 -2.61 -1.46
CA ASN A 6 -13.86 -1.30 -0.92
C ASN A 6 -12.60 -0.44 -0.70
N THR A 7 -12.07 0.10 -1.80
CA THR A 7 -10.90 0.98 -1.87
C THR A 7 -11.08 2.29 -1.09
N THR A 8 -12.32 2.64 -0.70
CA THR A 8 -12.61 3.80 0.13
C THR A 8 -11.98 3.67 1.52
N ALA A 9 -11.82 2.45 2.06
CA ALA A 9 -11.25 2.24 3.40
C ALA A 9 -9.73 2.49 3.46
N ALA A 10 -8.99 2.20 2.39
CA ALA A 10 -7.54 2.44 2.33
C ALA A 10 -7.23 3.93 2.12
N LYS A 11 -7.94 4.61 1.18
CA LYS A 11 -7.80 6.06 0.96
C LYS A 11 -8.10 6.88 2.23
N ARG A 12 -9.14 6.53 2.99
CA ARG A 12 -9.54 7.29 4.19
C ARG A 12 -8.51 7.27 5.32
N ARG A 13 -7.61 6.29 5.35
CA ARG A 13 -6.61 6.12 6.42
C ARG A 13 -5.33 6.92 6.20
N LEU A 14 -5.05 7.36 4.96
CA LEU A 14 -3.81 8.07 4.62
C LEU A 14 -3.96 9.61 4.59
N GLY A 15 -5.16 10.13 4.80
CA GLY A 15 -5.46 11.57 4.75
C GLY A 15 -5.41 12.12 3.32
N ASP A 16 -5.08 13.40 3.18
CA ASP A 16 -4.80 14.00 1.87
C ASP A 16 -3.46 13.45 1.35
N PHE A 17 -3.56 12.45 0.48
CA PHE A 17 -2.40 11.73 -0.02
C PHE A 17 -1.49 12.64 -0.87
N GLN A 18 -2.09 13.52 -1.66
CA GLN A 18 -1.36 14.32 -2.65
C GLN A 18 -0.45 15.35 -1.98
N THR A 19 -0.96 16.02 -0.94
CA THR A 19 -0.17 17.01 -0.20
C THR A 19 0.88 16.37 0.70
N ARG A 20 0.68 15.12 1.11
CA ARG A 20 1.51 14.49 2.13
C ARG A 20 2.57 13.51 1.61
N TRP A 21 2.28 12.78 0.53
CA TRP A 21 3.09 11.62 0.13
C TRP A 21 3.60 11.68 -1.33
N ALA A 22 3.14 12.66 -2.12
CA ALA A 22 3.51 12.78 -3.53
C ALA A 22 4.60 13.83 -3.82
N GLN A 23 4.97 14.64 -2.81
CA GLN A 23 5.92 15.75 -2.98
C GLN A 23 7.39 15.31 -2.82
N ASP A 24 7.64 14.24 -2.06
CA ASP A 24 8.97 13.77 -1.69
C ASP A 24 9.09 12.24 -1.82
N TYR A 25 10.33 11.73 -1.81
CA TYR A 25 10.59 10.30 -1.69
C TYR A 25 10.27 9.81 -0.27
N HIS A 26 9.59 8.68 -0.19
CA HIS A 26 9.27 7.99 1.06
C HIS A 26 9.71 6.53 1.01
N ILE A 27 10.06 5.98 2.17
CA ILE A 27 10.43 4.56 2.29
C ILE A 27 9.19 3.77 2.72
N TYR A 28 8.64 2.99 1.78
CA TYR A 28 7.57 2.05 2.06
C TYR A 28 8.16 0.69 2.40
N GLY A 29 7.95 0.24 3.64
CA GLY A 29 8.50 -1.01 4.17
C GLY A 29 7.42 -2.04 4.43
N TRP A 30 7.76 -3.31 4.21
CA TRP A 30 6.91 -4.43 4.59
C TRP A 30 7.77 -5.55 5.15
N THR A 31 7.40 -6.04 6.33
CA THR A 31 7.91 -7.28 6.90
C THR A 31 6.86 -8.35 6.69
N TRP A 32 7.25 -9.48 6.09
CA TRP A 32 6.43 -10.68 5.98
C TRP A 32 7.21 -11.86 6.51
N THR A 33 6.64 -12.53 7.50
CA THR A 33 7.19 -13.76 8.07
C THR A 33 6.12 -14.84 8.14
N ARG A 34 6.48 -16.02 8.66
CA ARG A 34 5.51 -17.08 8.93
C ARG A 34 4.37 -16.66 9.90
N ASN A 35 4.60 -15.69 10.77
CA ASN A 35 3.66 -15.40 11.88
C ASN A 35 3.13 -13.97 11.91
N ILE A 36 3.84 -13.02 11.31
CA ILE A 36 3.48 -11.60 11.38
C ILE A 36 3.75 -10.90 10.05
N MET A 37 2.88 -9.95 9.72
CA MET A 37 3.08 -8.95 8.67
C MET A 37 3.03 -7.56 9.28
N ILE A 38 3.99 -6.70 8.95
CA ILE A 38 4.07 -5.33 9.47
C ILE A 38 4.33 -4.37 8.32
N TRP A 39 3.58 -3.26 8.27
CA TRP A 39 3.75 -2.19 7.28
C TRP A 39 4.38 -0.97 7.92
N TYR A 40 5.28 -0.33 7.16
CA TYR A 40 6.00 0.87 7.58
C TYR A 40 5.92 1.95 6.52
N ILE A 41 5.88 3.20 6.97
CA ILE A 41 6.13 4.38 6.14
C ILE A 41 7.22 5.18 6.85
N ASP A 42 8.33 5.45 6.16
CA ASP A 42 9.50 6.15 6.70
C ASP A 42 10.02 5.53 8.01
N GLY A 43 10.00 4.19 8.08
CA GLY A 43 10.41 3.42 9.26
C GLY A 43 9.40 3.39 10.41
N VAL A 44 8.30 4.14 10.33
CA VAL A 44 7.23 4.13 11.35
C VAL A 44 6.23 3.02 11.05
N GLN A 45 5.96 2.15 12.01
CA GLN A 45 4.93 1.11 11.88
C GLN A 45 3.54 1.73 11.77
N VAL A 46 2.83 1.41 10.69
CA VAL A 46 1.47 1.91 10.39
C VAL A 46 0.40 0.81 10.37
N GLY A 47 0.81 -0.46 10.40
CA GLY A 47 -0.10 -1.59 10.43
C GLY A 47 0.58 -2.90 10.81
N THR A 48 -0.18 -3.81 11.39
CA THR A 48 0.27 -5.16 11.74
C THR A 48 -0.87 -6.17 11.55
N ILE A 49 -0.53 -7.39 11.17
CA ILE A 49 -1.42 -8.56 11.12
C ILE A 49 -0.68 -9.77 11.68
N GLU A 50 -1.29 -10.44 12.64
CA GLU A 50 -0.77 -11.64 13.29
C GLU A 50 -1.51 -12.91 12.88
N ARG A 51 -0.75 -13.96 12.53
CA ARG A 51 -1.27 -15.28 12.13
C ARG A 51 -1.94 -15.97 13.32
N GLY A 52 -3.18 -16.42 13.12
CA GLY A 52 -3.99 -17.07 14.14
C GLY A 52 -4.71 -16.11 15.09
N VAL A 53 -4.41 -14.81 15.02
CA VAL A 53 -5.09 -13.75 15.78
C VAL A 53 -6.01 -12.97 14.84
N ASP A 54 -5.43 -12.30 13.85
CA ASP A 54 -6.16 -11.46 12.88
C ASP A 54 -6.63 -12.26 11.67
N VAL A 55 -5.85 -13.27 11.26
CA VAL A 55 -6.12 -14.11 10.09
C VAL A 55 -5.97 -15.57 10.48
N PHE A 56 -6.95 -16.41 10.10
CA PHE A 56 -6.88 -17.84 10.36
C PHE A 56 -5.62 -18.48 9.76
N PRO A 57 -4.99 -19.46 10.43
CA PRO A 57 -3.71 -20.04 10.01
C PRO A 57 -3.67 -20.56 8.56
N TRP A 58 -4.77 -21.15 8.07
CA TRP A 58 -4.88 -21.71 6.72
C TRP A 58 -5.17 -20.66 5.63
N ARG A 59 -5.40 -19.39 6.02
CA ARG A 59 -5.49 -18.24 5.12
C ARG A 59 -4.23 -17.39 5.12
N TRP A 60 -3.24 -17.75 5.94
CA TRP A 60 -1.94 -17.11 5.86
C TRP A 60 -1.31 -17.46 4.50
N PRO A 61 -0.80 -16.49 3.74
CA PRO A 61 -0.07 -16.79 2.53
C PRO A 61 1.27 -17.43 2.94
N ASP A 62 1.39 -18.72 2.68
CA ASP A 62 2.57 -19.54 2.96
C ASP A 62 3.15 -19.96 1.61
N GLU A 63 3.62 -18.95 0.87
CA GLU A 63 4.07 -19.04 -0.51
C GLU A 63 5.30 -18.15 -0.72
N ASP A 64 5.99 -18.32 -1.84
CA ASP A 64 7.13 -17.51 -2.20
C ASP A 64 6.73 -16.05 -2.40
N MET A 65 7.56 -15.13 -1.88
CA MET A 65 7.27 -13.70 -1.99
C MET A 65 7.42 -13.21 -3.43
N ALA A 66 6.36 -12.60 -3.95
CA ALA A 66 6.37 -11.85 -5.19
C ALA A 66 6.13 -10.36 -4.92
N PHE A 67 6.82 -9.50 -5.67
CA PHE A 67 6.59 -8.06 -5.64
C PHE A 67 5.95 -7.62 -6.96
N ILE A 68 4.78 -6.97 -6.87
CA ILE A 68 4.05 -6.47 -8.03
C ILE A 68 3.98 -4.95 -7.91
N LEU A 69 4.59 -4.26 -8.87
CA LEU A 69 4.45 -2.82 -9.04
C LEU A 69 3.40 -2.54 -10.10
N GLN A 70 2.37 -1.81 -9.72
CA GLN A 70 1.35 -1.34 -10.64
C GLN A 70 1.16 0.16 -10.44
N GLN A 71 1.51 0.94 -11.46
CA GLN A 71 1.01 2.31 -11.59
C GLN A 71 -0.33 2.23 -12.32
N ALA A 72 -1.41 2.65 -11.68
CA ALA A 72 -2.70 2.83 -12.32
C ALA A 72 -3.00 4.33 -12.39
N THR A 73 -3.10 4.87 -13.60
CA THR A 73 -3.66 6.20 -13.83
C THR A 73 -5.12 6.04 -14.23
N MET A 74 -6.04 6.47 -13.38
CA MET A 74 -7.41 6.76 -13.80
C MET A 74 -7.53 8.27 -13.95
N GLU A 75 -8.27 8.74 -14.96
CA GLU A 75 -8.95 10.03 -14.82
C GLU A 75 -9.71 10.04 -13.49
N SER A 76 -9.85 11.21 -12.84
CA SER A 76 -10.56 11.33 -11.57
C SER A 76 -11.78 10.40 -11.52
N ILE A 77 -11.87 9.57 -10.48
CA ILE A 77 -13.01 8.66 -10.28
C ILE A 77 -14.32 9.44 -10.02
N GLU A 78 -14.22 10.76 -9.85
CA GLU A 78 -15.31 11.72 -9.73
C GLU A 78 -15.15 12.75 -10.88
N PRO A 79 -15.49 12.37 -12.13
CA PRO A 79 -15.33 13.24 -13.30
C PRO A 79 -16.25 14.47 -13.27
N ASP A 80 -17.18 14.54 -12.32
CA ASP A 80 -18.12 15.61 -12.07
C ASP A 80 -17.69 16.58 -10.95
N ASP A 81 -16.61 16.31 -10.22
CA ASP A 81 -16.00 17.27 -9.30
C ASP A 81 -14.95 18.12 -10.05
N PRO A 82 -15.24 19.41 -10.36
CA PRO A 82 -14.30 20.27 -11.06
C PRO A 82 -13.04 20.60 -10.25
N ALA A 83 -13.00 20.30 -8.94
CA ALA A 83 -11.79 20.42 -8.12
C ALA A 83 -10.86 19.20 -8.25
N MET A 84 -11.35 18.06 -8.75
CA MET A 84 -10.59 16.81 -8.91
C MET A 84 -10.09 16.68 -10.35
N THR A 85 -9.07 17.46 -10.70
CA THR A 85 -8.39 17.37 -12.01
C THR A 85 -7.18 16.46 -11.91
N THR A 86 -6.87 15.72 -12.99
CA THR A 86 -5.65 14.90 -13.08
C THR A 86 -4.70 15.54 -14.08
N ASP A 87 -3.56 16.02 -13.59
CA ASP A 87 -2.50 16.54 -14.45
C ASP A 87 -1.70 15.39 -15.05
N PHE A 88 -1.58 15.40 -16.38
CA PHE A 88 -0.76 14.43 -17.13
C PHE A 88 0.47 15.12 -17.75
N PRO A 89 1.62 14.43 -17.84
CA PRO A 89 1.85 13.04 -17.41
C PRO A 89 2.03 12.90 -15.89
N ASN A 90 1.68 11.73 -15.34
CA ASN A 90 1.95 11.36 -13.96
C ASN A 90 3.03 10.26 -13.91
N VAL A 91 3.96 10.36 -12.96
CA VAL A 91 5.17 9.56 -12.89
C VAL A 91 5.30 8.89 -11.53
N LEU A 92 5.41 7.56 -11.50
CA LEU A 92 5.90 6.83 -10.33
C LEU A 92 7.43 6.74 -10.40
N SER A 93 8.11 7.46 -9.51
CA SER A 93 9.57 7.43 -9.41
C SER A 93 10.02 6.48 -8.29
N ILE A 94 10.92 5.55 -8.60
CA ILE A 94 11.48 4.58 -7.65
C ILE A 94 13.00 4.72 -7.67
N ASP A 95 13.58 5.13 -6.55
CA ASP A 95 15.04 5.27 -6.41
C ASP A 95 15.71 3.91 -6.23
N TYR A 96 15.19 3.10 -5.30
CA TYR A 96 15.70 1.76 -5.06
C TYR A 96 14.62 0.80 -4.55
N MET A 97 14.97 -0.49 -4.61
CA MET A 97 14.25 -1.57 -3.95
C MET A 97 15.27 -2.42 -3.21
N ALA A 98 14.98 -2.75 -1.96
CA ALA A 98 15.83 -3.58 -1.13
C ALA A 98 15.01 -4.72 -0.53
N LEU A 99 15.53 -5.94 -0.66
CA LEU A 99 14.95 -7.15 -0.07
C LEU A 99 15.91 -7.65 1.00
N TYR A 100 15.36 -7.96 2.17
CA TYR A 100 16.11 -8.48 3.31
C TYR A 100 15.50 -9.80 3.73
N GLU A 101 16.36 -10.77 4.03
CA GLU A 101 15.98 -12.02 4.65
C GLU A 101 16.37 -11.99 6.12
N LYS A 102 15.49 -12.52 6.98
CA LYS A 102 15.83 -12.71 8.39
C LYS A 102 16.71 -13.95 8.51
N ILE A 103 17.97 -13.74 8.92
CA ILE A 103 18.96 -14.79 9.22
C ILE A 103 18.55 -15.57 10.47
#